data_AF-A0A7S0DBU9-F1
#
_entry.id   AF-A0A7S0DBU9-F1
#
_cell.length_a   1.000
_cell.length_b   1.000
_cell.length_c   1.000
_cell.angle_alpha   90.00
_cell.angle_beta   90.00
_cell.angle_gamma   90.00
#
_symmetry.space_group_name_H-M   'P 1'
#
loop_
_entity.id
_entity.type
_entity.pdbx_description
1 polymer ?
#
loop_
_entity_poly.entity_id
_entity_poly.type
_entity_poly.pdbx_seq_one_letter_code
_entity_poly.pdbx_strand_id
1 'polypeptide(L)'
;RVLASVGASPLIPAPPEAFSSLGACFAMVSGTTAGMPTETVGVLAAAATPLLGAIGLFIWNKTWTGDAFALNLVKCWVGTIGFVVAGIASRRGDWLKSAGPEVTAWLVLSAFIGITLGDNLWLYSLRVIGARRVILIDILKPFIALGLAKAALGEGVSVAVALGMCITLAGVLTVSLEENKNHGAHANAEDVPPSGEGGTSGTNAGDADTRRTTVRDEEKTSLRARGDVYVPIDKTDEDVLEEGDENRSSDSATSVAGSKMITGYFAAAANVALDTWGTVLTKQHGGALNTWEINFVRFGSAAATLALVAAAKVFLSRRN
;
A
#
# COMPACT_ATOMS: atom_id res chain seq x y z
N ARG A 1 -17.09 8.70 73.45
CA ARG A 1 -18.09 8.24 72.45
C ARG A 1 -17.39 8.13 71.10
N VAL A 2 -17.18 6.87 70.67
CA VAL A 2 -17.03 6.37 69.29
C VAL A 2 -15.95 6.99 68.38
N LEU A 3 -14.80 6.30 68.36
CA LEU A 3 -13.99 6.07 67.17
C LEU A 3 -14.67 4.96 66.33
N ALA A 4 -14.95 5.19 65.04
CA ALA A 4 -14.98 4.15 63.98
C ALA A 4 -15.40 4.70 62.59
N SER A 5 -14.63 4.31 61.57
CA SER A 5 -15.04 4.07 60.15
C SER A 5 -15.31 5.33 59.29
N VAL A 6 -14.96 5.43 57.99
CA VAL A 6 -14.67 4.48 56.91
C VAL A 6 -13.70 5.17 55.95
N GLY A 7 -12.52 4.59 55.71
CA GLY A 7 -11.61 4.99 54.63
C GLY A 7 -11.34 3.79 53.74
N ALA A 8 -12.16 3.61 52.70
CA ALA A 8 -11.89 2.70 51.59
C ALA A 8 -12.80 3.08 50.41
N SER A 9 -12.27 3.85 49.47
CA SER A 9 -12.88 3.97 48.14
C SER A 9 -12.68 2.65 47.39
N PRO A 10 -13.69 2.13 46.66
CA PRO A 10 -13.57 0.87 45.96
C PRO A 10 -12.56 0.96 44.82
N LEU A 11 -11.61 0.03 44.80
CA LEU A 11 -10.73 -0.25 43.68
C LEU A 11 -11.59 -0.58 42.46
N ILE A 12 -11.68 0.36 41.52
CA ILE A 12 -12.20 0.09 40.18
C ILE A 12 -11.21 -0.91 39.54
N PRO A 13 -11.65 -2.10 39.11
CA PRO A 13 -10.75 -3.05 38.49
C PRO A 13 -10.25 -2.47 37.16
N ALA A 14 -8.94 -2.53 36.94
CA ALA A 14 -8.32 -2.16 35.68
C ALA A 14 -8.94 -2.97 34.54
N PRO A 15 -9.24 -2.35 33.38
CA PRO A 15 -9.80 -3.06 32.25
C PRO A 15 -8.80 -4.11 31.74
N PRO A 16 -9.28 -5.24 31.18
CA PRO A 16 -8.43 -6.33 30.73
C PRO A 16 -7.43 -5.87 29.65
N GLU A 17 -6.22 -6.43 29.67
CA GLU A 17 -5.05 -6.01 28.87
C GLU A 17 -5.26 -5.97 27.34
N ALA A 18 -6.34 -6.57 26.82
CA ALA A 18 -6.72 -6.46 25.42
C ALA A 18 -7.24 -5.06 25.04
N PHE A 19 -7.74 -4.26 26.00
CA PHE A 19 -8.25 -2.91 25.77
C PHE A 19 -7.25 -1.80 26.10
N SER A 20 -6.12 -2.12 26.75
CA SER A 20 -5.06 -1.14 27.02
C SER A 20 -4.30 -0.75 25.75
N SER A 21 -4.16 -1.66 24.78
CA SER A 21 -3.56 -1.40 23.47
C SER A 21 -4.42 -0.49 22.58
N LEU A 22 -5.74 -0.69 22.60
CA LEU A 22 -6.72 0.20 21.95
C LEU A 22 -6.77 1.58 22.62
N GLY A 23 -6.68 1.62 23.96
CA GLY A 23 -6.55 2.85 24.73
C GLY A 23 -5.26 3.63 24.39
N ALA A 24 -4.14 2.94 24.18
CA ALA A 24 -2.87 3.55 23.76
C ALA A 24 -2.94 4.10 22.32
N CYS A 25 -3.57 3.38 21.39
CA CYS A 25 -3.85 3.89 20.05
C CYS A 25 -4.75 5.14 20.08
N PHE A 26 -5.80 5.12 20.91
CA PHE A 26 -6.69 6.27 21.07
C PHE A 26 -6.02 7.45 21.80
N ALA A 27 -5.14 7.20 22.77
CA ALA A 27 -4.34 8.21 23.45
C ALA A 27 -3.28 8.84 22.54
N MET A 28 -2.68 8.06 21.63
CA MET A 28 -1.82 8.56 20.55
C MET A 28 -2.59 9.45 19.57
N VAL A 29 -3.82 9.07 19.21
CA VAL A 29 -4.71 9.88 18.36
C VAL A 29 -5.18 11.17 19.08
N SER A 30 -5.38 11.10 20.39
CA SER A 30 -5.90 12.20 21.22
C SER A 30 -4.82 13.14 21.78
N GLY A 31 -3.54 12.98 21.39
CA GLY A 31 -2.43 13.79 21.90
C GLY A 31 -2.23 13.68 23.42
N THR A 32 -2.78 12.64 24.05
CA THR A 32 -2.76 12.45 25.51
C THR A 32 -1.76 11.37 25.88
N THR A 33 -0.51 11.53 25.45
CA THR A 33 0.61 10.72 25.93
C THR A 33 1.13 11.30 27.24
N ALA A 34 0.24 11.47 28.22
CA ALA A 34 0.61 11.99 29.53
C ALA A 34 1.63 11.02 30.17
N GLY A 35 2.91 11.37 30.12
CA GLY A 35 4.01 10.66 30.78
C GLY A 35 5.00 9.89 29.89
N MET A 36 4.79 9.78 28.57
CA MET A 36 5.78 9.13 27.68
C MET A 36 6.71 10.15 26.99
N PRO A 37 8.02 9.85 26.85
CA PRO A 37 8.91 10.65 26.02
C PRO A 37 8.41 10.77 24.58
N THR A 38 8.51 11.95 23.98
CA THR A 38 8.07 12.24 22.60
C THR A 38 8.70 11.31 21.57
N GLU A 39 9.94 10.90 21.81
CA GLU A 39 10.68 9.95 20.98
C GLU A 39 10.02 8.56 20.94
N THR A 40 9.54 8.07 22.09
CA THR A 40 8.86 6.77 22.18
C THR A 40 7.57 6.76 21.37
N VAL A 41 6.81 7.86 21.42
CA VAL A 41 5.58 8.03 20.64
C VAL A 41 5.88 8.00 19.14
N GLY A 42 6.94 8.70 18.71
CA GLY A 42 7.39 8.69 17.33
C GLY A 42 7.81 7.29 16.84
N VAL A 43 8.55 6.54 17.66
CA VAL A 43 8.98 5.17 17.33
C VAL A 43 7.78 4.22 17.20
N LEU A 44 6.84 4.28 18.15
CA LEU A 44 5.63 3.45 18.10
C LEU A 44 4.75 3.79 16.90
N ALA A 45 4.59 5.07 16.59
CA ALA A 45 3.87 5.50 15.39
C ALA A 45 4.54 5.00 14.10
N ALA A 46 5.87 5.10 14.01
CA ALA A 46 6.64 4.60 12.88
C ALA A 46 6.50 3.07 12.72
N ALA A 47 6.51 2.32 13.82
CA ALA A 47 6.32 0.87 13.80
C ALA A 47 4.87 0.43 13.47
N ALA A 48 3.87 1.20 13.92
CA ALA A 48 2.47 0.93 13.62
C ALA A 48 2.08 1.24 12.17
N THR A 49 2.74 2.22 11.55
CA THR A 49 2.48 2.67 10.17
C THR A 49 2.49 1.52 9.15
N PRO A 50 3.52 0.67 9.04
CA PRO A 50 3.53 -0.42 8.07
C PRO A 50 2.45 -1.49 8.36
N LEU A 51 2.05 -1.70 9.62
CA LEU A 51 0.97 -2.64 9.96
C LEU A 51 -0.38 -2.13 9.43
N LEU A 52 -0.69 -0.85 9.66
CA LEU A 52 -1.90 -0.22 9.13
C LEU A 52 -1.86 -0.12 7.61
N GLY A 53 -0.69 0.19 7.04
CA GLY A 53 -0.45 0.20 5.59
C GLY A 53 -0.71 -1.16 4.95
N ALA A 54 -0.26 -2.25 5.58
CA ALA A 54 -0.49 -3.62 5.09
C ALA A 54 -1.98 -3.98 5.09
N ILE A 55 -2.73 -3.61 6.14
CA ILE A 55 -4.19 -3.80 6.20
C ILE A 55 -4.87 -3.02 5.06
N GLY A 56 -4.49 -1.75 4.87
CA GLY A 56 -5.03 -0.92 3.79
C GLY A 56 -4.76 -1.52 2.41
N LEU A 57 -3.52 -1.97 2.17
CA LEU A 57 -3.11 -2.59 0.91
C LEU A 57 -3.86 -3.90 0.65
N PHE A 58 -4.06 -4.72 1.68
CA PHE A 58 -4.84 -5.95 1.58
C PHE A 58 -6.30 -5.66 1.19
N ILE A 59 -6.92 -4.66 1.84
CA ILE A 59 -8.28 -4.24 1.51
C ILE A 59 -8.33 -3.77 0.05
N TRP A 60 -7.45 -2.85 -0.36
CA TRP A 60 -7.46 -2.33 -1.74
C TRP A 60 -7.25 -3.42 -2.77
N ASN A 61 -6.30 -4.33 -2.58
CA ASN A 61 -6.04 -5.43 -3.52
C ASN A 61 -7.22 -6.40 -3.63
N LYS A 62 -7.98 -6.60 -2.54
CA LYS A 62 -9.09 -7.55 -2.52
C LYS A 62 -10.42 -6.94 -2.96
N THR A 63 -10.68 -5.70 -2.60
CA THR A 63 -12.02 -5.09 -2.74
C THR A 63 -12.12 -4.03 -3.81
N TRP A 64 -11.01 -3.41 -4.23
CA TRP A 64 -11.07 -2.29 -5.16
C TRP A 64 -11.01 -2.75 -6.61
N THR A 65 -12.05 -2.43 -7.38
CA THR A 65 -12.17 -2.79 -8.81
C THR A 65 -12.03 -1.62 -9.77
N GLY A 66 -12.02 -0.38 -9.28
CA GLY A 66 -11.90 0.83 -10.11
C GLY A 66 -10.46 1.19 -10.51
N ASP A 67 -10.29 2.33 -11.17
CA ASP A 67 -8.99 2.85 -11.62
C ASP A 67 -8.19 3.58 -10.52
N ALA A 68 -6.94 3.98 -10.82
CA ALA A 68 -5.96 4.44 -9.82
C ALA A 68 -6.39 5.79 -9.26
N PHE A 69 -6.93 6.58 -10.17
CA PHE A 69 -7.47 7.89 -9.93
C PHE A 69 -8.64 7.85 -8.97
N ALA A 70 -9.63 6.99 -9.19
CA ALA A 70 -10.78 6.85 -8.32
C ALA A 70 -10.38 6.33 -6.93
N LEU A 71 -9.42 5.39 -6.85
CA LEU A 71 -8.92 4.91 -5.56
C LEU A 71 -8.22 6.02 -4.79
N ASN A 72 -7.38 6.81 -5.47
CA ASN A 72 -6.71 7.94 -4.83
C ASN A 72 -7.71 8.99 -4.34
N LEU A 73 -8.72 9.31 -5.16
CA LEU A 73 -9.77 10.24 -4.81
C LEU A 73 -10.51 9.78 -3.55
N VAL A 74 -10.96 8.52 -3.49
CA VAL A 74 -11.65 7.96 -2.32
C VAL A 74 -10.72 7.95 -1.09
N LYS A 75 -9.48 7.48 -1.25
CA LYS A 75 -8.47 7.50 -0.18
C LYS A 75 -8.33 8.90 0.41
N CYS A 76 -8.23 9.92 -0.45
CA CYS A 76 -8.05 11.30 -0.02
C CYS A 76 -9.28 11.87 0.69
N TRP A 77 -10.49 11.58 0.24
CA TRP A 77 -11.72 12.00 0.92
C TRP A 77 -11.86 11.34 2.30
N VAL A 78 -11.65 10.02 2.39
CA VAL A 78 -11.71 9.28 3.66
C VAL A 78 -10.66 9.80 4.63
N GLY A 79 -9.43 10.00 4.16
CA GLY A 79 -8.35 10.60 4.95
C GLY A 79 -8.71 12.00 5.45
N THR A 80 -9.22 12.86 4.56
CA THR A 80 -9.62 14.23 4.92
C THR A 80 -10.66 14.24 6.03
N ILE A 81 -11.70 13.41 5.95
CA ILE A 81 -12.72 13.29 6.99
C ILE A 81 -12.08 12.87 8.32
N GLY A 82 -11.21 11.85 8.30
CA GLY A 82 -10.48 11.41 9.48
C GLY A 82 -9.63 12.52 10.11
N PHE A 83 -8.92 13.31 9.30
CA PHE A 83 -8.08 14.41 9.78
C PHE A 83 -8.88 15.62 10.29
N VAL A 84 -10.06 15.89 9.73
CA VAL A 84 -11.01 16.87 10.30
C VAL A 84 -11.42 16.43 11.70
N VAL A 85 -11.87 15.19 11.86
CA VAL A 85 -12.32 14.66 13.16
C VAL A 85 -11.17 14.69 14.17
N ALA A 86 -9.98 14.21 13.79
CA ALA A 86 -8.80 14.21 14.66
C ALA A 86 -8.32 15.64 15.00
N GLY A 87 -8.36 16.57 14.05
CA GLY A 87 -7.97 17.96 14.23
C GLY A 87 -8.88 18.70 15.21
N ILE A 88 -10.19 18.57 15.04
CA ILE A 88 -11.19 19.14 15.95
C ILE A 88 -11.09 18.50 17.34
N ALA A 89 -10.91 17.18 17.43
CA ALA A 89 -10.73 16.51 18.71
C ALA A 89 -9.48 16.99 19.46
N SER A 90 -8.39 17.29 18.73
CA SER A 90 -7.09 17.66 19.31
C SER A 90 -6.99 19.12 19.73
N ARG A 91 -7.51 20.07 18.94
CA ARG A 91 -7.35 21.52 19.19
C ARG A 91 -8.65 22.32 19.28
N ARG A 92 -9.80 21.67 19.11
CA ARG A 92 -11.12 22.31 19.17
C ARG A 92 -11.14 23.59 18.31
N GLY A 93 -11.45 24.75 18.91
CA GLY A 93 -11.56 26.04 18.23
C GLY A 93 -10.24 26.70 17.81
N ASP A 94 -9.09 26.13 18.18
CA ASP A 94 -7.76 26.64 17.77
C ASP A 94 -7.21 25.94 16.54
N TRP A 95 -7.96 25.00 15.97
CA TRP A 95 -7.56 24.25 14.80
C TRP A 95 -7.30 25.18 13.59
N LEU A 96 -6.15 24.99 12.93
CA LEU A 96 -5.69 25.76 11.76
C LEU A 96 -5.38 27.25 12.03
N LYS A 97 -5.36 27.72 13.28
CA LYS A 97 -5.02 29.13 13.58
C LYS A 97 -3.61 29.51 13.14
N SER A 98 -2.66 28.56 13.15
CA SER A 98 -1.28 28.77 12.69
C SER A 98 -1.08 28.48 11.19
N ALA A 99 -2.15 28.16 10.44
CA ALA A 99 -2.07 27.88 9.02
C ALA A 99 -2.00 29.18 8.21
N GLY A 100 -0.82 29.82 8.21
CA GLY A 100 -0.55 30.99 7.39
C GLY A 100 -0.67 30.67 5.89
N PRO A 101 -0.91 31.68 5.02
CA PRO A 101 -1.04 31.48 3.58
C PRO A 101 0.19 30.83 2.94
N GLU A 102 1.39 31.21 3.38
CA GLU A 102 2.65 30.66 2.87
C GLU A 102 2.80 29.18 3.22
N VAL A 103 2.62 28.82 4.50
CA VAL A 103 2.66 27.42 4.96
C VAL A 103 1.63 26.59 4.20
N THR A 104 0.42 27.12 4.07
CA THR A 104 -0.67 26.45 3.34
C THR A 104 -0.31 26.24 1.87
N ALA A 105 0.25 27.24 1.19
CA ALA A 105 0.67 27.12 -0.20
C ALA A 105 1.74 26.04 -0.40
N TRP A 106 2.75 25.98 0.46
CA TRP A 106 3.78 24.93 0.41
C TRP A 106 3.22 23.54 0.70
N LEU A 107 2.26 23.41 1.63
CA LEU A 107 1.61 22.15 1.92
C LEU A 107 0.67 21.69 0.78
N VAL A 108 -0.02 22.63 0.12
CA VAL A 108 -0.81 22.35 -1.09
C VAL A 108 0.10 21.89 -2.23
N LEU A 109 1.24 22.55 -2.43
CA LEU A 109 2.22 22.13 -3.44
C LEU A 109 2.79 20.74 -3.12
N SER A 110 3.13 20.49 -1.86
CA SER A 110 3.55 19.16 -1.38
C SER A 110 2.50 18.09 -1.66
N ALA A 111 1.23 18.38 -1.39
CA ALA A 111 0.12 17.47 -1.66
C ALA A 111 -0.07 17.20 -3.14
N PHE A 112 0.03 18.23 -3.97
CA PHE A 112 -0.05 18.06 -5.41
C PHE A 112 1.05 17.12 -5.94
N ILE A 113 2.29 17.32 -5.51
CA ILE A 113 3.43 16.52 -5.96
C ILE A 113 3.35 15.08 -5.40
N GLY A 114 3.25 14.93 -4.08
CA GLY A 114 3.33 13.62 -3.43
C GLY A 114 2.04 12.81 -3.46
N ILE A 115 0.89 13.45 -3.27
CA ILE A 115 -0.41 12.77 -3.15
C ILE A 115 -1.15 12.76 -4.48
N THR A 116 -1.29 13.89 -5.16
CA THR A 116 -2.03 13.93 -6.43
C THR A 116 -1.27 13.22 -7.54
N LEU A 117 0.02 13.52 -7.75
CA LEU A 117 0.83 12.87 -8.78
C LEU A 117 1.45 11.56 -8.28
N GLY A 118 2.16 11.60 -7.15
CA GLY A 118 2.85 10.45 -6.58
C GLY A 118 1.91 9.26 -6.32
N ASP A 119 0.89 9.41 -5.47
CA ASP A 119 -0.01 8.29 -5.16
C ASP A 119 -0.75 7.76 -6.39
N ASN A 120 -1.06 8.59 -7.40
CA ASN A 120 -1.65 8.08 -8.65
C ASN A 120 -0.67 7.18 -9.41
N LEU A 121 0.59 7.57 -9.51
CA LEU A 121 1.65 6.74 -10.12
C LEU A 121 1.91 5.47 -9.32
N TRP A 122 1.86 5.56 -7.99
CA TRP A 122 1.99 4.42 -7.10
C TRP A 122 0.82 3.44 -7.21
N LEU A 123 -0.42 3.93 -7.20
CA LEU A 123 -1.61 3.10 -7.37
C LEU A 123 -1.70 2.51 -8.78
N TYR A 124 -1.23 3.24 -9.79
CA TYR A 124 -1.07 2.71 -11.14
C TYR A 124 -0.05 1.57 -11.17
N SER A 125 1.16 1.78 -10.64
CA SER A 125 2.19 0.73 -10.60
C SER A 125 1.73 -0.47 -9.77
N LEU A 126 0.99 -0.24 -8.69
CA LEU A 126 0.42 -1.28 -7.84
C LEU A 126 -0.48 -2.22 -8.65
N ARG A 127 -1.28 -1.69 -9.58
CA ARG A 127 -2.12 -2.51 -10.47
C ARG A 127 -1.34 -3.20 -11.57
N VAL A 128 -0.28 -2.58 -12.07
CA VAL A 128 0.42 -3.07 -13.27
C VAL A 128 1.47 -4.12 -12.92
N ILE A 129 2.30 -3.88 -11.90
CA ILE A 129 3.38 -4.78 -11.50
C ILE A 129 3.10 -5.49 -10.17
N GLY A 130 2.00 -5.18 -9.49
CA GLY A 130 1.58 -5.84 -8.26
C GLY A 130 2.26 -5.29 -6.99
N ALA A 131 1.62 -5.55 -5.85
CA ALA A 131 2.02 -5.05 -4.52
C ALA A 131 3.46 -5.36 -4.14
N ARG A 132 3.90 -6.61 -4.32
CA ARG A 132 5.25 -7.04 -3.93
C ARG A 132 6.33 -6.19 -4.61
N ARG A 133 6.24 -6.04 -5.94
CA ARG A 133 7.26 -5.34 -6.73
C ARG A 133 7.27 -3.84 -6.44
N VAL A 134 6.10 -3.23 -6.25
CA VAL A 134 6.01 -1.81 -5.86
C VAL A 134 6.61 -1.58 -4.48
N ILE A 135 6.27 -2.42 -3.49
CA ILE A 135 6.82 -2.30 -2.12
C ILE A 135 8.35 -2.39 -2.16
N LEU A 136 8.92 -3.31 -2.94
CA LEU A 136 10.38 -3.43 -3.06
C LEU A 136 11.04 -2.13 -3.56
N ILE A 137 10.41 -1.47 -4.54
CA ILE A 137 10.89 -0.19 -5.07
C ILE A 137 10.76 0.92 -4.02
N ASP A 138 9.68 0.90 -3.23
CA ASP A 138 9.46 1.86 -2.15
C ASP A 138 10.49 1.78 -1.01
N ILE A 139 11.20 0.67 -0.82
CA ILE A 139 12.31 0.58 0.16
C ILE A 139 13.47 1.52 -0.21
N LEU A 140 13.49 2.09 -1.43
CA LEU A 140 14.43 3.13 -1.80
C LEU A 140 14.09 4.50 -1.19
N LYS A 141 12.85 4.73 -0.75
CA LYS A 141 12.41 6.03 -0.21
C LYS A 141 13.28 6.54 0.94
N PRO A 142 13.65 5.75 1.96
CA PRO A 142 14.53 6.22 3.03
C PRO A 142 15.88 6.74 2.52
N PHE A 143 16.48 6.11 1.50
CA PHE A 143 17.76 6.54 0.93
C PHE A 143 17.63 7.84 0.14
N ILE A 144 16.58 7.95 -0.67
CA ILE A 144 16.29 9.19 -1.40
C ILE A 144 15.96 10.31 -0.41
N ALA A 145 15.17 10.02 0.62
CA ALA A 145 14.82 10.96 1.68
C ALA A 145 16.06 11.46 2.41
N LEU A 146 17.00 10.55 2.71
CA LEU A 146 18.27 10.89 3.33
C LEU A 146 19.13 11.80 2.45
N GLY A 147 19.24 11.48 1.16
CA GLY A 147 19.97 12.30 0.20
C GLY A 147 19.36 13.70 0.05
N LEU A 148 18.03 13.77 -0.06
CA LEU A 148 17.30 15.04 -0.15
C LEU A 148 17.33 15.81 1.17
N ALA A 149 17.28 15.15 2.33
CA ALA A 149 17.40 15.80 3.63
C ALA A 149 18.78 16.43 3.81
N LYS A 150 19.84 15.71 3.43
CA LYS A 150 21.20 16.26 3.43
C LYS A 150 21.33 17.44 2.46
N ALA A 151 20.79 17.34 1.25
CA ALA A 151 20.91 18.37 0.23
C ALA A 151 20.04 19.60 0.50
N ALA A 152 18.80 19.42 0.95
CA ALA A 152 17.79 20.46 1.07
C ALA A 152 17.65 21.03 2.50
N LEU A 153 17.96 20.25 3.55
CA LEU A 153 17.90 20.70 4.95
C LEU A 153 19.29 20.89 5.58
N GLY A 154 20.37 20.47 4.91
CA GLY A 154 21.73 20.52 5.47
C GLY A 154 21.92 19.59 6.67
N GLU A 155 21.05 18.60 6.84
CA GLU A 155 21.09 17.69 7.99
C GLU A 155 22.29 16.73 7.90
N GLY A 156 23.06 16.66 9.00
CA GLY A 156 24.16 15.73 9.13
C GLY A 156 23.66 14.29 9.31
N VAL A 157 24.08 13.41 8.42
CA VAL A 157 23.69 12.00 8.47
C VAL A 157 24.78 11.19 9.15
N SER A 158 24.43 10.52 10.24
CA SER A 158 25.33 9.57 10.91
C SER A 158 25.55 8.34 10.03
N VAL A 159 26.81 7.88 9.94
CA VAL A 159 27.17 6.63 9.26
C VAL A 159 26.43 5.45 9.86
N ALA A 160 26.17 5.45 11.17
CA ALA A 160 25.40 4.41 11.83
C ALA A 160 23.95 4.31 11.32
N VAL A 161 23.32 5.45 10.99
CA VAL A 161 21.97 5.48 10.41
C VAL A 161 21.97 4.86 9.01
N ALA A 162 22.95 5.22 8.18
CA ALA A 162 23.09 4.65 6.85
C ALA A 162 23.34 3.13 6.89
N LEU A 163 24.19 2.66 7.82
CA LEU A 163 24.42 1.22 8.02
C LEU A 163 23.16 0.48 8.46
N GLY A 164 22.40 1.05 9.41
CA GLY A 164 21.13 0.49 9.84
C GLY A 164 20.13 0.36 8.68
N MET A 165 20.00 1.40 7.85
CA MET A 165 19.16 1.38 6.65
C MET A 165 19.60 0.26 5.67
N CYS A 166 20.90 0.10 5.42
CA CYS A 166 21.42 -0.96 4.56
C CYS A 166 21.10 -2.37 5.10
N ILE A 167 21.24 -2.59 6.40
CA ILE A 167 20.92 -3.88 7.04
C ILE A 167 19.41 -4.18 6.89
N THR A 168 18.55 -3.20 7.12
CA THR A 168 17.10 -3.39 6.94
C THR A 168 16.72 -3.69 5.49
N LEU A 169 17.32 -2.97 4.52
CA LEU A 169 17.12 -3.23 3.09
C LEU A 169 17.56 -4.66 2.72
N ALA A 170 18.73 -5.09 3.19
CA ALA A 170 19.23 -6.44 2.94
C ALA A 170 18.25 -7.50 3.48
N GLY A 171 17.76 -7.35 4.71
CA GLY A 171 16.79 -8.27 5.30
C GLY A 171 15.49 -8.36 4.50
N VAL A 172 14.92 -7.22 4.10
CA VAL A 172 13.68 -7.20 3.31
C VAL A 172 13.90 -7.80 1.91
N LEU A 173 15.04 -7.51 1.28
CA LEU A 173 15.39 -8.10 -0.02
C LEU A 173 15.56 -9.62 0.06
N THR A 174 16.22 -10.14 1.10
CA THR A 174 16.37 -11.59 1.31
C THR A 174 15.01 -12.27 1.35
N VAL A 175 14.11 -11.80 2.22
CA VAL A 175 12.75 -12.37 2.36
C VAL A 175 11.97 -12.27 1.05
N SER A 176 12.04 -11.12 0.38
CA SER A 176 11.25 -10.91 -0.83
C SER A 176 11.78 -11.67 -2.06
N LEU A 177 13.06 -12.05 -2.09
CA LEU A 177 13.67 -12.80 -3.19
C LEU A 177 13.46 -14.32 -3.06
N GLU A 178 13.36 -14.85 -1.84
CA GLU A 178 13.15 -16.29 -1.60
C GLU A 178 11.83 -16.82 -2.19
N GLU A 179 10.78 -16.01 -2.19
CA GLU A 179 9.45 -16.43 -2.67
C GLU A 179 9.35 -16.55 -4.21
N ASN A 180 10.29 -15.96 -4.95
CA ASN A 180 10.36 -16.10 -6.41
C ASN A 180 10.89 -17.49 -6.83
N LYS A 181 11.67 -18.18 -6.00
CA LYS A 181 12.20 -19.53 -6.32
C LYS A 181 11.10 -20.59 -6.32
N ASN A 182 10.08 -20.44 -5.49
CA ASN A 182 9.01 -21.44 -5.37
C ASN A 182 8.07 -21.45 -6.58
N HIS A 183 7.91 -20.33 -7.29
CA HIS A 183 7.09 -20.27 -8.50
C HIS A 183 7.84 -20.78 -9.75
N GLY A 184 9.18 -20.70 -9.79
CA GLY A 184 9.99 -21.18 -10.92
C GLY A 184 10.38 -22.67 -10.84
N ALA A 185 10.35 -23.28 -9.64
CA ALA A 185 10.74 -24.68 -9.45
C ALA A 185 9.66 -25.68 -9.89
N HIS A 186 8.38 -25.31 -9.84
CA HIS A 186 7.28 -26.18 -10.29
C HIS A 186 7.08 -26.18 -11.81
N ALA A 187 7.52 -25.15 -12.53
CA ALA A 187 7.40 -25.08 -13.99
C ALA A 187 8.43 -25.94 -14.74
N ASN A 188 9.50 -26.40 -14.09
CA ASN A 188 10.59 -27.14 -14.72
C ASN A 188 10.61 -28.65 -14.36
N ALA A 189 9.62 -29.14 -13.60
CA ALA A 189 9.61 -30.51 -13.09
C ALA A 189 8.63 -31.45 -13.80
N GLU A 190 7.79 -30.97 -14.72
CA GLU A 190 6.79 -31.81 -15.41
C GLU A 190 7.21 -32.31 -16.81
N ASP A 191 8.35 -31.87 -17.37
CA ASP A 191 8.82 -32.29 -18.72
C ASP A 191 10.04 -33.23 -18.69
N VAL A 192 9.97 -34.32 -17.93
CA VAL A 192 10.90 -35.45 -18.10
C VAL A 192 10.08 -36.70 -18.45
N PRO A 193 9.94 -37.06 -19.74
CA PRO A 193 9.37 -38.34 -20.10
C PRO A 193 10.34 -39.46 -19.66
N PRO A 194 9.86 -40.54 -19.00
CA PRO A 194 10.73 -41.63 -18.65
C PRO A 194 11.17 -42.37 -19.94
N SER A 195 12.46 -42.27 -20.25
CA SER A 195 13.15 -43.10 -21.22
C SER A 195 13.40 -44.50 -20.66
N GLY A 196 13.06 -45.57 -21.40
CA GLY A 196 13.62 -46.91 -21.17
C GLY A 196 12.71 -48.11 -21.46
N GLU A 197 12.73 -48.56 -22.72
CA GLU A 197 12.86 -49.95 -23.21
C GLU A 197 12.19 -51.16 -22.50
N GLY A 198 11.39 -51.92 -23.30
CA GLY A 198 11.63 -53.35 -23.53
C GLY A 198 10.74 -54.42 -22.83
N GLY A 199 9.92 -55.12 -23.62
CA GLY A 199 9.87 -56.60 -23.57
C GLY A 199 8.71 -57.34 -22.87
N THR A 200 7.71 -57.71 -23.68
CA THR A 200 7.02 -59.02 -23.77
C THR A 200 6.11 -59.59 -22.65
N SER A 201 4.86 -59.85 -23.08
CA SER A 201 4.03 -61.08 -22.91
C SER A 201 3.30 -61.35 -21.57
N GLY A 202 1.97 -61.51 -21.64
CA GLY A 202 1.17 -62.08 -20.56
C GLY A 202 -0.33 -61.80 -20.66
N THR A 203 -1.06 -62.79 -21.18
CA THR A 203 -2.50 -62.95 -21.40
C THR A 203 -3.49 -62.79 -20.21
N ASN A 204 -4.77 -62.51 -20.58
CA ASN A 204 -6.06 -62.83 -19.91
C ASN A 204 -6.45 -62.02 -18.65
N ALA A 205 -7.71 -61.78 -18.26
CA ALA A 205 -9.06 -61.80 -18.82
C ALA A 205 -10.01 -61.41 -17.65
N GLY A 206 -11.11 -60.68 -17.92
CA GLY A 206 -12.16 -60.33 -16.93
C GLY A 206 -11.76 -59.20 -15.97
N ASP A 207 -12.60 -58.25 -15.59
CA ASP A 207 -14.03 -58.30 -15.36
C ASP A 207 -14.59 -56.87 -15.43
N ALA A 208 -15.84 -56.74 -15.84
CA ALA A 208 -16.54 -55.47 -15.88
C ALA A 208 -17.19 -55.20 -14.51
N ASP A 209 -16.89 -54.07 -13.87
CA ASP A 209 -17.91 -53.39 -13.09
C ASP A 209 -17.72 -51.88 -13.05
N THR A 210 -18.86 -51.22 -13.15
CA THR A 210 -19.07 -49.79 -13.34
C THR A 210 -19.31 -49.15 -11.97
N ARG A 211 -18.81 -47.91 -11.80
CA ARG A 211 -19.40 -46.81 -10.99
C ARG A 211 -18.87 -46.59 -9.56
N ARG A 212 -18.57 -45.30 -9.31
CA ARG A 212 -18.56 -44.56 -8.01
C ARG A 212 -17.26 -44.78 -7.21
N THR A 213 -16.36 -43.81 -7.01
CA THR A 213 -16.54 -42.43 -6.53
C THR A 213 -15.30 -41.57 -6.85
N THR A 214 -15.39 -40.64 -7.80
CA THR A 214 -14.42 -39.54 -7.98
C THR A 214 -15.08 -38.25 -7.53
N VAL A 215 -15.16 -38.02 -6.20
CA VAL A 215 -15.55 -36.73 -5.63
C VAL A 215 -14.75 -36.53 -4.34
N ARG A 216 -13.45 -36.23 -4.46
CA ARG A 216 -12.70 -35.62 -3.36
C ARG A 216 -11.43 -34.88 -3.75
N ASP A 217 -10.91 -35.07 -4.96
CA ASP A 217 -9.61 -34.51 -5.34
C ASP A 217 -9.67 -33.30 -6.30
N GLU A 218 -10.84 -32.89 -6.79
CA GLU A 218 -10.96 -31.68 -7.63
C GLU A 218 -11.10 -30.37 -6.83
N GLU A 219 -11.53 -30.44 -5.57
CA GLU A 219 -11.75 -29.23 -4.75
C GLU A 219 -10.43 -28.69 -4.15
N LYS A 220 -9.42 -29.54 -3.92
CA LYS A 220 -8.12 -29.08 -3.40
C LYS A 220 -7.19 -28.50 -4.48
N THR A 221 -7.36 -28.93 -5.73
CA THR A 221 -6.50 -28.52 -6.85
C THR A 221 -6.96 -27.20 -7.45
N SER A 222 -8.25 -26.87 -7.34
CA SER A 222 -8.82 -25.58 -7.79
C SER A 222 -8.66 -24.43 -6.78
N LEU A 223 -8.38 -24.71 -5.50
CA LEU A 223 -8.13 -23.69 -4.48
C LEU A 223 -6.67 -23.22 -4.40
N ARG A 224 -5.70 -23.99 -4.91
CA ARG A 224 -4.26 -23.62 -4.91
C ARG A 224 -3.82 -22.80 -6.12
N ALA A 225 -4.57 -22.83 -7.22
CA ALA A 225 -4.26 -22.08 -8.45
C ALA A 225 -4.80 -20.63 -8.45
N ARG A 226 -5.23 -20.10 -7.29
CA ARG A 226 -5.89 -18.79 -7.16
C ARG A 226 -5.06 -17.71 -6.47
N GLY A 227 -3.78 -17.97 -6.23
CA GLY A 227 -2.79 -16.97 -5.82
C GLY A 227 -2.00 -16.50 -7.03
N ASP A 228 -2.05 -15.20 -7.31
CA ASP A 228 -1.09 -14.48 -8.17
C ASP A 228 -1.18 -14.65 -9.70
N VAL A 229 -2.38 -14.89 -10.25
CA VAL A 229 -2.67 -14.49 -11.64
C VAL A 229 -3.54 -13.24 -11.61
N TYR A 230 -2.90 -12.07 -11.63
CA TYR A 230 -3.57 -10.82 -11.98
C TYR A 230 -3.87 -10.86 -13.48
N VAL A 231 -5.13 -11.11 -13.82
CA VAL A 231 -5.65 -10.91 -15.18
C VAL A 231 -5.83 -9.40 -15.38
N PRO A 232 -5.18 -8.78 -16.38
CA PRO A 232 -5.43 -7.38 -16.71
C PRO A 232 -6.93 -7.22 -16.98
N ILE A 233 -7.62 -6.36 -16.21
CA ILE A 233 -8.98 -5.95 -16.56
C ILE A 233 -8.84 -5.04 -17.78
N ASP A 234 -8.96 -5.65 -18.96
CA ASP A 234 -9.15 -4.90 -20.19
C ASP A 234 -10.61 -4.46 -20.28
N LYS A 235 -10.82 -3.17 -20.09
CA LYS A 235 -11.98 -2.45 -20.59
C LYS A 235 -11.53 -1.07 -21.04
N THR A 236 -10.99 -1.02 -22.25
CA THR A 236 -11.23 0.14 -23.12
C THR A 236 -12.21 -0.31 -24.19
N ASP A 237 -13.40 0.31 -24.18
CA ASP A 237 -14.36 0.24 -25.29
C ASP A 237 -13.74 0.99 -26.48
N GLU A 238 -12.85 0.35 -27.22
CA GLU A 238 -12.48 0.66 -28.61
C GLU A 238 -11.65 -0.51 -29.16
N ASP A 239 -11.81 -0.81 -30.44
CA ASP A 239 -11.25 -1.94 -31.20
C ASP A 239 -12.09 -3.24 -31.21
N VAL A 240 -13.37 -3.08 -31.56
CA VAL A 240 -14.07 -4.11 -32.34
C VAL A 240 -13.61 -3.96 -33.80
N LEU A 241 -13.28 -5.10 -34.42
CA LEU A 241 -12.90 -5.35 -35.83
C LEU A 241 -11.40 -5.45 -36.09
N GLU A 242 -10.86 -6.67 -36.02
CA GLU A 242 -10.34 -7.38 -37.20
C GLU A 242 -10.05 -8.86 -36.85
N GLU A 243 -10.79 -9.79 -37.47
CA GLU A 243 -10.41 -11.20 -37.50
C GLU A 243 -9.19 -11.36 -38.40
N GLY A 244 -8.04 -11.72 -37.82
CA GLY A 244 -6.84 -12.04 -38.59
C GLY A 244 -5.63 -12.44 -37.76
N ASP A 245 -5.21 -13.70 -37.94
CA ASP A 245 -3.86 -14.23 -37.67
C ASP A 245 -3.46 -14.44 -36.19
N GLU A 246 -3.78 -15.64 -35.65
CA GLU A 246 -3.50 -16.07 -34.27
C GLU A 246 -2.01 -15.94 -33.86
N ASN A 247 -1.09 -15.92 -34.82
CA ASN A 247 0.34 -15.80 -34.56
C ASN A 247 0.78 -14.33 -34.33
N ARG A 248 0.06 -13.37 -34.94
CA ARG A 248 0.34 -11.92 -34.82
C ARG A 248 -0.26 -11.33 -33.55
N SER A 249 -1.34 -11.91 -33.04
CA SER A 249 -1.96 -11.55 -31.76
C SER A 249 -1.11 -11.96 -30.54
N SER A 250 -0.35 -13.05 -30.63
CA SER A 250 0.55 -13.52 -29.57
C SER A 250 1.73 -12.57 -29.34
N ASP A 251 2.40 -12.16 -30.43
CA ASP A 251 3.56 -11.27 -30.36
C ASP A 251 3.17 -9.84 -29.96
N SER A 252 2.02 -9.35 -30.43
CA SER A 252 1.51 -8.02 -30.06
C SER A 252 1.06 -7.99 -28.59
N ALA A 253 0.37 -9.02 -28.10
CA ALA A 253 -0.03 -9.12 -26.69
C ALA A 253 1.18 -9.20 -25.75
N THR A 254 2.21 -9.97 -26.13
CA THR A 254 3.44 -10.12 -25.34
C THR A 254 4.24 -8.81 -25.30
N SER A 255 4.36 -8.13 -26.45
CA SER A 255 4.95 -6.79 -26.58
C SER A 255 4.24 -5.74 -25.71
N VAL A 256 2.91 -5.69 -25.78
CA VAL A 256 2.08 -4.76 -25.00
C VAL A 256 2.17 -5.04 -23.51
N ALA A 257 2.17 -6.32 -23.10
CA ALA A 257 2.36 -6.70 -21.70
C ALA A 257 3.74 -6.30 -21.17
N GLY A 258 4.80 -6.49 -21.96
CA GLY A 258 6.15 -6.03 -21.64
C GLY A 258 6.25 -4.51 -21.49
N SER A 259 5.61 -3.76 -22.38
CA SER A 259 5.56 -2.29 -22.32
C SER A 259 4.83 -1.79 -21.06
N LYS A 260 3.65 -2.35 -20.75
CA LYS A 260 2.91 -2.03 -19.52
C LYS A 260 3.75 -2.33 -18.27
N MET A 261 4.46 -3.45 -18.24
CA MET A 261 5.36 -3.77 -17.13
C MET A 261 6.44 -2.69 -16.92
N ILE A 262 7.09 -2.23 -18.00
CA ILE A 262 8.10 -1.16 -17.94
C ILE A 262 7.49 0.15 -17.43
N THR A 263 6.31 0.54 -17.92
CA THR A 263 5.64 1.77 -17.44
C THR A 263 5.28 1.68 -15.96
N GLY A 264 4.91 0.50 -15.47
CA GLY A 264 4.66 0.27 -14.03
C GLY A 264 5.91 0.46 -13.17
N TYR A 265 7.07 -0.08 -13.59
CA TYR A 265 8.34 0.14 -12.89
C TYR A 265 8.76 1.62 -12.91
N PHE A 266 8.62 2.29 -14.06
CA PHE A 266 8.92 3.71 -14.16
C PHE A 266 8.01 4.55 -13.27
N ALA A 267 6.71 4.26 -13.26
CA ALA A 267 5.74 4.95 -12.41
C ALA A 267 6.05 4.75 -10.92
N ALA A 268 6.44 3.54 -10.50
CA ALA A 268 6.87 3.28 -9.13
C ALA A 268 8.11 4.11 -8.76
N ALA A 269 9.14 4.14 -9.61
CA ALA A 269 10.35 4.92 -9.36
C ALA A 269 10.08 6.44 -9.31
N ALA A 270 9.25 6.94 -10.25
CA ALA A 270 8.83 8.34 -10.28
C ALA A 270 8.05 8.71 -9.01
N ASN A 271 7.15 7.84 -8.54
CA ASN A 271 6.46 8.02 -7.27
C ASN A 271 7.43 8.16 -6.09
N VAL A 272 8.44 7.29 -5.98
CA VAL A 272 9.43 7.36 -4.89
C VAL A 272 10.05 8.76 -4.82
N ALA A 273 10.43 9.34 -5.96
CA ALA A 273 10.99 10.69 -6.00
C ALA A 273 9.96 11.77 -5.60
N LEU A 274 8.76 11.74 -6.16
CA LEU A 274 7.72 12.74 -5.92
C LEU A 274 7.20 12.72 -4.48
N ASP A 275 6.91 11.54 -3.94
CA ASP A 275 6.45 11.34 -2.57
C ASP A 275 7.51 11.81 -1.56
N THR A 276 8.77 11.47 -1.81
CA THR A 276 9.89 11.91 -0.96
C THR A 276 10.05 13.43 -1.00
N TRP A 277 9.97 14.05 -2.19
CA TRP A 277 10.05 15.50 -2.32
C TRP A 277 8.87 16.20 -1.62
N GLY A 278 7.65 15.68 -1.77
CA GLY A 278 6.49 16.16 -1.03
C GLY A 278 6.68 16.09 0.49
N THR A 279 7.32 15.03 0.98
CA THR A 279 7.65 14.88 2.41
C THR A 279 8.70 15.90 2.87
N VAL A 280 9.73 16.16 2.06
CA VAL A 280 10.76 17.20 2.35
C VAL A 280 10.12 18.58 2.47
N LEU A 281 9.25 18.96 1.52
CA LEU A 281 8.52 20.23 1.57
C LEU A 281 7.64 20.33 2.83
N THR A 282 7.02 19.23 3.23
CA THR A 282 6.21 19.16 4.46
C THR A 282 7.09 19.40 5.69
N LYS A 283 8.29 18.81 5.73
CA LYS A 283 9.23 18.99 6.85
C LYS A 283 9.75 20.43 6.93
N GLN A 284 10.10 21.04 5.80
CA GLN A 284 10.66 22.39 5.74
C GLN A 284 9.63 23.47 6.11
N HIS A 285 8.40 23.35 5.61
CA HIS A 285 7.42 24.43 5.70
C HIS A 285 6.25 24.14 6.65
N GLY A 286 6.05 22.88 7.05
CA GLY A 286 4.91 22.47 7.88
C GLY A 286 5.09 22.67 9.39
N GLY A 287 6.26 23.09 9.87
CA GLY A 287 6.61 23.08 11.29
C GLY A 287 5.72 23.90 12.23
N ALA A 288 4.93 24.84 11.71
CA ALA A 288 3.97 25.63 12.48
C ALA A 288 2.66 24.89 12.81
N LEU A 289 2.43 23.73 12.18
CA LEU A 289 1.21 22.95 12.26
C LEU A 289 1.47 21.59 12.91
N ASN A 290 0.46 21.02 13.57
CA ASN A 290 0.52 19.66 14.07
C ASN A 290 0.26 18.63 12.95
N THR A 291 0.48 17.35 13.25
CA THR A 291 0.30 16.26 12.29
C THR A 291 -1.12 16.20 11.68
N TRP A 292 -2.16 16.49 12.46
CA TRP A 292 -3.54 16.44 11.97
C TRP A 292 -3.84 17.60 11.01
N GLU A 293 -3.38 18.80 11.32
CA GLU A 293 -3.53 20.00 10.50
C GLU A 293 -2.76 19.86 9.18
N ILE A 294 -1.50 19.41 9.23
CA ILE A 294 -0.69 19.16 8.05
C ILE A 294 -1.40 18.17 7.13
N ASN A 295 -1.83 17.03 7.67
CA ASN A 295 -2.47 16.00 6.86
C ASN A 295 -3.86 16.43 6.37
N PHE A 296 -4.61 17.22 7.13
CA PHE A 296 -5.86 17.82 6.64
C PHE A 296 -5.61 18.70 5.41
N VAL A 297 -4.66 19.64 5.48
CA VAL A 297 -4.34 20.52 4.35
C VAL A 297 -3.87 19.68 3.16
N ARG A 298 -3.01 18.68 3.39
CA ARG A 298 -2.46 17.86 2.31
C ARG A 298 -3.52 16.98 1.65
N PHE A 299 -4.20 16.12 2.41
CA PHE A 299 -5.22 15.21 1.86
C PHE A 299 -6.45 15.98 1.36
N GLY A 300 -6.84 17.07 2.02
CA GLY A 300 -7.99 17.89 1.62
C GLY A 300 -7.75 18.62 0.30
N SER A 301 -6.59 19.23 0.12
CA SER A 301 -6.24 19.89 -1.15
C SER A 301 -6.02 18.90 -2.30
N ALA A 302 -5.46 17.72 -2.02
CA ALA A 302 -5.38 16.64 -3.01
C ALA A 302 -6.77 16.13 -3.41
N ALA A 303 -7.67 15.89 -2.45
CA ALA A 303 -9.05 15.48 -2.72
C ALA A 303 -9.79 16.53 -3.59
N ALA A 304 -9.66 17.82 -3.26
CA ALA A 304 -10.23 18.90 -4.05
C ALA A 304 -9.67 18.93 -5.48
N THR A 305 -8.35 18.80 -5.64
CA THR A 305 -7.69 18.78 -6.95
C THR A 305 -8.18 17.60 -7.80
N LEU A 306 -8.23 16.40 -7.24
CA LEU A 306 -8.72 15.20 -7.93
C LEU A 306 -10.20 15.33 -8.30
N ALA A 307 -11.02 15.90 -7.42
CA ALA A 307 -12.44 16.15 -7.71
C ALA A 307 -12.62 17.16 -8.85
N LEU A 308 -11.82 18.23 -8.89
CA LEU A 308 -11.84 19.20 -9.99
C LEU A 308 -11.45 18.55 -11.32
N VAL A 309 -10.41 17.72 -11.33
CA VAL A 309 -10.01 16.96 -12.54
C VAL A 309 -11.11 16.00 -12.97
N ALA A 310 -11.75 15.30 -12.04
CA ALA A 310 -12.88 14.41 -12.34
C ALA A 310 -14.06 15.19 -12.96
N ALA A 311 -14.42 16.33 -12.37
CA ALA A 311 -15.48 17.19 -12.87
C ALA A 311 -15.16 17.74 -14.27
N ALA A 312 -13.91 18.16 -14.50
CA ALA A 312 -13.45 18.63 -15.80
C ALA A 312 -13.56 17.54 -16.88
N LYS A 313 -13.16 16.29 -16.55
CA LYS A 313 -13.31 15.15 -17.47
C LYS A 313 -14.79 14.92 -17.84
N VAL A 314 -15.68 14.87 -16.85
CA VAL A 314 -17.11 14.69 -17.10
C VAL A 314 -17.69 15.83 -17.95
N PHE A 315 -17.29 17.07 -17.68
CA PHE A 315 -17.74 18.22 -18.45
C PHE A 315 -17.29 18.16 -19.92
N LEU A 316 -16.03 17.78 -20.17
CA LEU A 316 -15.49 17.63 -21.53
C LEU A 316 -16.17 16.48 -22.28
N SER A 317 -16.38 15.34 -21.64
CA SER A 317 -17.07 14.18 -22.24
C SER A 317 -18.53 14.43 -22.58
N ARG A 318 -19.20 15.40 -21.93
CA ARG A 318 -20.57 15.82 -22.26
C ARG A 318 -20.64 16.81 -23.43
N ARG A 319 -19.51 17.39 -23.82
CA ARG A 319 -19.42 18.41 -24.88
C ARG A 319 -19.02 17.83 -26.23
N ASN A 320 -18.34 16.70 -26.22
CA ASN A 320 -18.08 15.86 -27.39
C ASN A 320 -19.25 14.90 -27.64
#